data_AF-A0A9P9A966-F1
#
_entry.id   AF-A0A9P9A966-F1
#
_cell.length_a   1.000
_cell.length_b   1.000
_cell.length_c   1.000
_cell.angle_alpha   90.00
_cell.angle_beta   90.00
_cell.angle_gamma   90.00
#
_symmetry.space_group_name_H-M   'P 1'
#
loop_
_entity.id
_entity.type
_entity.pdbx_description
1 polymer ?
#
loop_
_entity_poly.entity_id
_entity_poly.type
_entity_poly.pdbx_seq_one_letter_code
_entity_poly.pdbx_strand_id
1 'polypeptide(L)'
;MASQTPTGLIAKEGIELLTWSTPNGYKASIVLEELKEAYGLDYTFQPIDIHKNVQKEPWFTAINPNGRIPAIVDHDNGDLAVFEGNAILSYLTRRYDTENRISFAITDDDYTRAESWVGWQHGGIGPMQGQAGHFLYAAKDGAPWGIYRYIGETQRLWGILDKALADRDYLVGPARGRFSIADISLIGWVQAVPMIGIDIYKYPAIKAWLDRCLARPAVQRGITVPAPPSMSVDFIERRIAEGDKELKEKVEGLKKRVAEAFEKYEGK
;
A
#
# COMPACT_ATOMS: atom_id res chain seq x y z
N MET A 1 -4.46 19.33 16.52
CA MET A 1 -3.30 20.24 16.61
C MET A 1 -2.43 19.93 15.40
N ALA A 2 -2.01 20.92 14.61
CA ALA A 2 -1.06 20.66 13.54
C ALA A 2 0.23 20.17 14.21
N SER A 3 0.56 18.88 14.06
CA SER A 3 1.83 18.37 14.56
C SER A 3 2.92 19.18 13.87
N GLN A 4 3.87 19.69 14.65
CA GLN A 4 5.03 20.38 14.13
C GLN A 4 5.68 19.51 13.04
N THR A 5 6.09 20.13 11.93
CA THR A 5 6.79 19.41 10.85
C THR A 5 8.02 18.71 11.44
N PRO A 6 8.17 17.39 11.27
CA PRO A 6 9.35 16.66 11.75
C PRO A 6 10.66 17.24 11.21
N THR A 7 11.68 17.35 12.07
CA THR A 7 13.01 17.86 11.71
C THR A 7 14.14 16.88 12.06
N GLY A 8 13.80 15.65 12.43
CA GLY A 8 14.74 14.64 12.93
C GLY A 8 14.00 13.48 13.60
N LEU A 9 14.75 12.47 14.03
CA LEU A 9 14.25 11.35 14.83
C LEU A 9 13.82 11.84 16.23
N ILE A 10 12.80 11.21 16.80
CA ILE A 10 12.26 11.56 18.13
C ILE A 10 12.31 10.41 19.14
N ALA A 11 12.47 9.17 18.68
CA ALA A 11 12.62 8.02 19.56
C ALA A 11 14.10 7.75 19.87
N LYS A 12 14.33 6.95 20.92
CA LYS A 12 15.66 6.49 21.34
C LYS A 12 15.73 4.98 21.58
N GLU A 13 14.59 4.30 21.48
CA GLU A 13 14.40 2.87 21.70
C GLU A 13 13.24 2.40 20.82
N GLY A 14 13.19 1.10 20.52
CA GLY A 14 12.17 0.50 19.66
C GLY A 14 12.24 0.95 18.20
N ILE A 15 11.12 0.78 17.49
CA ILE A 15 10.99 1.15 16.08
C ILE A 15 10.44 2.57 15.97
N GLU A 16 11.09 3.41 15.17
CA GLU A 16 10.57 4.70 14.74
C GLU A 16 10.16 4.66 13.26
N LEU A 17 8.87 4.83 12.98
CA LEU A 17 8.29 4.84 11.64
C LEU A 17 8.15 6.26 11.09
N LEU A 18 8.81 6.54 9.98
CA LEU A 18 8.67 7.78 9.21
C LEU A 18 7.77 7.52 8.00
N THR A 19 6.52 8.01 8.03
CA THR A 19 5.49 7.59 7.07
C THR A 19 4.50 8.70 6.69
N TRP A 20 3.66 8.42 5.70
CA TRP A 20 2.52 9.26 5.29
C TRP A 20 1.35 8.40 4.83
N SER A 21 0.14 8.95 4.83
CA SER A 21 -1.13 8.27 4.46
C SER A 21 -1.18 7.91 2.97
N THR A 22 -0.40 6.91 2.57
CA THR A 22 -0.23 6.44 1.19
C THR A 22 -0.22 4.91 1.13
N PRO A 23 -0.50 4.31 -0.04
CA PRO A 23 -0.41 2.85 -0.22
C PRO A 23 0.89 2.22 0.27
N ASN A 24 2.04 2.88 0.05
CA ASN A 24 3.33 2.37 0.51
C ASN A 24 3.54 2.58 2.01
N GLY A 25 3.08 3.70 2.56
CA GLY A 25 3.17 4.00 3.99
C GLY A 25 2.43 2.98 4.86
N TYR A 26 1.25 2.55 4.40
CA TYR A 26 0.43 1.58 5.15
C TYR A 26 1.05 0.20 5.28
N LYS A 27 1.96 -0.20 4.39
CA LYS A 27 2.65 -1.51 4.50
C LYS A 27 3.39 -1.60 5.85
N ALA A 28 4.13 -0.55 6.17
CA ALA A 28 4.96 -0.49 7.37
C ALA A 28 4.11 -0.40 8.64
N SER A 29 3.06 0.43 8.66
CA SER A 29 2.19 0.51 9.83
C SER A 29 1.36 -0.76 10.04
N ILE A 30 0.86 -1.41 8.98
CA ILE A 30 0.12 -2.68 9.11
C ILE A 30 1.00 -3.77 9.71
N VAL A 31 2.23 -3.97 9.22
CA VAL A 31 3.11 -5.00 9.78
C VAL A 31 3.49 -4.69 11.23
N LEU A 32 3.70 -3.42 11.58
CA LEU A 32 3.99 -3.02 12.96
C LEU A 32 2.79 -3.24 13.89
N GLU A 33 1.57 -2.97 13.44
CA GLU A 33 0.35 -3.25 14.22
C GLU A 33 0.09 -4.75 14.41
N GLU A 34 0.41 -5.58 13.41
CA GLU A 34 0.34 -7.05 13.54
C GLU A 34 1.40 -7.55 14.54
N LEU A 35 2.62 -7.02 14.49
CA LEU A 35 3.69 -7.36 15.43
C LEU A 35 3.41 -6.85 16.85
N LYS A 36 2.80 -5.67 16.98
CA LYS A 36 2.33 -5.13 18.26
C LYS A 36 1.29 -6.05 18.89
N GLU A 37 0.31 -6.50 18.11
CA GLU A 37 -0.73 -7.41 18.58
C GLU A 37 -0.19 -8.79 18.96
N ALA A 38 0.76 -9.32 18.19
CA ALA A 38 1.30 -10.66 18.40
C ALA A 38 2.38 -10.73 19.49
N TYR A 39 3.23 -9.70 19.59
CA TYR A 39 4.48 -9.76 20.36
C TYR A 39 4.69 -8.56 21.29
N GLY A 40 3.76 -7.60 21.33
CA GLY A 40 3.91 -6.40 22.16
C GLY A 40 4.97 -5.42 21.65
N LEU A 41 5.32 -5.48 20.35
CA LEU A 41 6.27 -4.54 19.73
C LEU A 41 5.65 -3.15 19.59
N ASP A 42 5.92 -2.27 20.54
CA ASP A 42 5.57 -0.86 20.42
C ASP A 42 6.47 -0.12 19.42
N TYR A 43 5.92 0.91 18.79
CA TYR A 43 6.63 1.76 17.84
C TYR A 43 6.16 3.21 17.95
N THR A 44 7.07 4.13 17.66
CA THR A 44 6.77 5.56 17.49
C THR A 44 6.58 5.83 16.00
N PHE A 45 5.72 6.78 15.62
CA PHE A 45 5.64 7.22 14.23
C PHE A 45 5.68 8.74 14.10
N GLN A 46 6.21 9.21 12.97
CA GLN A 46 6.21 10.61 12.58
C GLN A 46 5.55 10.80 11.21
N PRO A 47 4.62 11.77 11.08
CA PRO A 47 3.96 12.09 9.82
C PRO A 47 4.86 12.97 8.94
N ILE A 48 5.43 12.37 7.88
CA ILE A 48 6.30 13.03 6.91
C ILE A 48 5.46 13.58 5.76
N ASP A 49 5.08 14.86 5.86
CA ASP A 49 4.24 15.52 4.86
C ASP A 49 4.98 15.64 3.51
N ILE A 50 4.67 14.71 2.60
CA ILE A 50 5.32 14.62 1.30
C ILE A 50 5.00 15.79 0.37
N HIS A 51 3.92 16.54 0.65
CA HIS A 51 3.56 17.73 -0.12
C HIS A 51 4.42 18.93 0.24
N LYS A 52 5.04 18.92 1.43
CA LYS A 52 6.01 19.93 1.88
C LYS A 52 7.47 19.54 1.60
N ASN A 53 7.70 18.41 0.94
CA ASN A 53 9.03 17.86 0.67
C ASN A 53 9.88 17.56 1.92
N VAL A 54 9.26 17.24 3.07
CA VAL A 54 9.97 16.87 4.31
C VAL A 54 10.90 15.67 4.08
N GLN A 55 10.45 14.70 3.27
CA GLN A 55 11.22 13.53 2.85
C GLN A 55 12.48 13.85 2.02
N LYS A 56 12.67 15.12 1.64
CA LYS A 56 13.86 15.58 0.91
C LYS A 56 14.84 16.35 1.79
N GLU A 57 14.47 16.63 3.05
CA GLU A 57 15.35 17.31 3.99
C GLU A 57 16.59 16.46 4.32
N PRO A 58 17.75 17.10 4.64
CA PRO A 58 19.01 16.38 4.87
C PRO A 58 18.94 15.30 5.95
N TRP A 59 18.18 15.53 7.03
CA TRP A 59 18.05 14.56 8.12
C TRP A 59 17.30 13.30 7.67
N PHE A 60 16.29 13.46 6.81
CA PHE A 60 15.53 12.33 6.28
C PHE A 60 16.35 11.57 5.23
N THR A 61 17.07 12.28 4.35
CA THR A 61 17.87 11.63 3.31
C THR A 61 19.12 10.94 3.85
N ALA A 62 19.59 11.32 5.04
CA ALA A 62 20.59 10.55 5.80
C ALA A 62 20.07 9.16 6.23
N ILE A 63 18.75 9.02 6.43
CA ILE A 63 18.09 7.75 6.78
C ILE A 63 17.70 6.97 5.51
N ASN A 64 17.04 7.65 4.57
CA ASN A 64 16.64 7.10 3.28
C ASN A 64 17.19 7.97 2.13
N PRO A 65 18.27 7.57 1.46
CA PRO A 65 18.88 8.35 0.38
C PRO A 65 17.97 8.55 -0.84
N ASN A 66 16.94 7.70 -1.04
CA ASN A 66 15.93 7.90 -2.10
C ASN A 66 14.97 9.07 -1.78
N GLY A 67 14.91 9.50 -0.51
CA GLY A 67 14.04 10.56 -0.04
C GLY A 67 12.56 10.26 -0.32
N ARG A 68 12.12 9.05 0.07
CA ARG A 68 10.75 8.56 -0.09
C ARG A 68 10.27 7.93 1.22
N ILE A 69 8.97 7.96 1.47
CA ILE A 69 8.36 7.18 2.55
C ILE A 69 7.93 5.80 2.03
N PRO A 70 7.71 4.82 2.92
CA PRO A 70 8.09 4.82 4.33
C PRO A 70 9.60 4.58 4.54
N ALA A 71 10.08 4.94 5.72
CA ALA A 71 11.35 4.50 6.29
C ALA A 71 11.15 4.17 7.77
N ILE A 72 11.96 3.27 8.32
CA ILE A 72 12.04 3.03 9.76
C ILE A 72 13.47 3.20 10.26
N VAL A 73 13.61 3.50 11.55
CA VAL A 73 14.85 3.33 12.31
C VAL A 73 14.58 2.36 13.44
N ASP A 74 15.43 1.34 13.56
CA ASP A 74 15.40 0.39 14.66
C ASP A 74 16.49 0.74 15.68
N HIS A 75 16.08 1.44 16.74
CA HIS A 75 16.97 1.91 17.79
C HIS A 75 17.52 0.75 18.65
N ASP A 76 16.77 -0.34 18.76
CA ASP A 76 17.19 -1.53 19.51
C ASP A 76 18.21 -2.38 18.74
N ASN A 77 18.43 -2.06 17.46
CA ASN A 77 19.40 -2.72 16.59
C ASN A 77 20.48 -1.75 16.08
N GLY A 78 20.94 -0.84 16.94
CA GLY A 78 22.04 0.07 16.64
C GLY A 78 21.66 1.15 15.62
N ASP A 79 20.47 1.72 15.77
CA ASP A 79 19.91 2.75 14.89
C ASP A 79 19.86 2.33 13.41
N LEU A 80 19.56 1.06 13.14
CA LEU A 80 19.53 0.55 11.78
C LEU A 80 18.38 1.20 10.99
N ALA A 81 18.74 2.03 10.01
CA ALA A 81 17.81 2.61 9.06
C ALA A 81 17.41 1.58 7.98
N VAL A 82 16.10 1.42 7.76
CA VAL A 82 15.56 0.56 6.70
C VAL A 82 14.55 1.35 5.88
N PHE A 83 14.76 1.41 4.57
CA PHE A 83 13.85 2.04 3.61
C PHE A 83 13.42 1.05 2.53
N GLU A 84 12.46 1.44 1.70
CA GLU A 84 11.64 0.59 0.83
C GLU A 84 10.63 -0.25 1.62
N GLY A 85 9.33 0.01 1.38
CA GLY A 85 8.24 -0.61 2.14
C GLY A 85 8.29 -2.15 2.16
N ASN A 86 8.72 -2.78 1.08
CA ASN A 86 8.82 -4.24 1.03
C ASN A 86 10.05 -4.78 1.77
N ALA A 87 11.16 -4.04 1.77
CA ALA A 87 12.33 -4.38 2.58
C ALA A 87 12.01 -4.23 4.08
N ILE A 88 11.21 -3.23 4.45
CA ILE A 88 10.68 -3.05 5.81
C ILE A 88 9.83 -4.26 6.23
N LEU A 89 8.93 -4.76 5.37
CA LEU A 89 8.15 -5.98 5.65
C LEU A 89 9.07 -7.18 5.94
N SER A 90 10.06 -7.42 5.07
CA SER A 90 11.01 -8.52 5.22
C SER A 90 11.93 -8.36 6.45
N TYR A 91 12.35 -7.14 6.76
CA TYR A 91 13.18 -6.86 7.93
C TYR A 91 12.42 -7.15 9.23
N LEU A 92 11.26 -6.51 9.39
CA LEU A 92 10.47 -6.59 10.61
C LEU A 92 10.01 -8.03 10.88
N THR A 93 9.57 -8.76 9.85
CA THR A 93 9.16 -10.15 10.05
C THR A 93 10.32 -11.08 10.36
N ARG A 94 11.47 -10.97 9.68
CA ARG A 94 12.65 -11.78 10.04
C ARG A 94 13.15 -11.52 11.45
N ARG A 95 13.00 -10.29 11.96
CA ARG A 95 13.54 -9.89 13.26
C ARG A 95 12.58 -10.09 14.43
N TYR A 96 11.28 -9.88 14.21
CA TYR A 96 10.27 -9.79 15.27
C TYR A 96 9.11 -10.78 15.11
N ASP A 97 8.86 -11.34 13.91
CA ASP A 97 7.82 -12.35 13.72
C ASP A 97 8.31 -13.76 14.08
N THR A 98 8.68 -13.95 15.35
CA THR A 98 9.39 -15.14 15.85
C THR A 98 8.64 -16.46 15.67
N GLU A 99 7.30 -16.43 15.62
CA GLU A 99 6.45 -17.59 15.39
C GLU A 99 5.91 -17.65 13.94
N ASN A 100 6.44 -16.81 13.05
CA ASN A 100 6.02 -16.69 11.66
C ASN A 100 4.49 -16.52 11.52
N ARG A 101 3.84 -15.69 12.34
CA ARG A 101 2.38 -15.49 12.33
C ARG A 101 1.90 -14.75 11.08
N ILE A 102 2.73 -13.87 10.53
CA ILE A 102 2.47 -13.06 9.32
C ILE A 102 3.58 -13.20 8.26
N SER A 103 4.45 -14.19 8.44
CA SER A 103 5.53 -14.57 7.53
C SER A 103 5.62 -16.10 7.46
N PHE A 104 6.61 -16.63 6.76
CA PHE A 104 6.87 -18.07 6.71
C PHE A 104 8.29 -18.34 7.18
N ALA A 105 8.56 -19.55 7.68
CA ALA A 105 9.91 -19.94 8.02
C ALA A 105 10.78 -19.91 6.75
N ILE A 106 12.03 -19.44 6.86
CA ILE A 106 12.95 -19.33 5.69
C ILE A 106 13.17 -20.68 5.01
N THR A 107 13.04 -21.78 5.75
CA THR A 107 13.16 -23.15 5.24
C THR A 107 11.91 -23.66 4.52
N ASP A 108 10.80 -22.93 4.56
CA ASP A 108 9.54 -23.28 3.88
C ASP A 108 9.51 -22.63 2.49
N ASP A 109 9.13 -23.39 1.46
CA ASP A 109 8.94 -22.88 0.10
C ASP A 109 7.92 -21.72 0.05
N ASP A 110 6.97 -21.67 0.98
CA ASP A 110 6.01 -20.57 1.07
C ASP A 110 6.68 -19.22 1.39
N TYR A 111 7.86 -19.22 2.01
CA TYR A 111 8.69 -18.02 2.13
C TYR A 111 9.06 -17.46 0.75
N THR A 112 9.61 -18.31 -0.14
CA THR A 112 9.97 -17.91 -1.51
C THR A 112 8.75 -17.53 -2.36
N ARG A 113 7.62 -18.22 -2.18
CA ARG A 113 6.36 -17.85 -2.86
C ARG A 113 5.88 -16.48 -2.40
N ALA A 114 5.97 -16.16 -1.10
CA ALA A 114 5.63 -14.84 -0.58
C ALA A 114 6.55 -13.76 -1.14
N GLU A 115 7.87 -13.98 -1.17
CA GLU A 115 8.83 -13.06 -1.78
C GLU A 115 8.54 -12.82 -3.27
N SER A 116 8.11 -13.84 -4.00
CA SER A 116 7.72 -13.72 -5.41
C SER A 116 6.55 -12.75 -5.60
N TRP A 117 5.51 -12.84 -4.75
CA TRP A 117 4.37 -11.92 -4.79
C TRP A 117 4.75 -10.50 -4.34
N VAL A 118 5.61 -10.37 -3.33
CA VAL A 118 6.15 -9.07 -2.88
C VAL A 118 6.97 -8.41 -3.99
N GLY A 119 7.81 -9.17 -4.69
CA GLY A 119 8.56 -8.71 -5.85
C GLY A 119 7.66 -8.32 -7.02
N TRP A 120 6.64 -9.13 -7.31
CA TRP A 120 5.63 -8.83 -8.32
C TRP A 120 4.84 -7.55 -8.00
N GLN A 121 4.48 -7.34 -6.74
CA GLN A 121 3.85 -6.10 -6.28
C GLN A 121 4.78 -4.89 -6.48
N HIS A 122 6.07 -5.04 -6.14
CA HIS A 122 7.06 -3.97 -6.23
C HIS A 122 7.33 -3.54 -7.68
N GLY A 123 7.44 -4.49 -8.60
CA GLY A 123 7.72 -4.24 -10.02
C GLY A 123 6.47 -4.01 -10.89
N GLY A 124 5.29 -4.41 -10.39
CA GLY A 124 4.02 -4.38 -11.12
C GLY A 124 3.03 -3.38 -10.53
N ILE A 125 2.13 -3.86 -9.67
CA ILE A 125 0.95 -3.13 -9.19
C ILE A 125 1.30 -1.72 -8.71
N GLY A 126 2.29 -1.59 -7.81
CA GLY A 126 2.61 -0.29 -7.20
C GLY A 126 3.04 0.76 -8.23
N PRO A 127 4.11 0.53 -9.01
CA PRO A 127 4.53 1.47 -10.04
C PRO A 127 3.46 1.73 -11.11
N MET A 128 2.76 0.70 -11.60
CA MET A 128 1.79 0.88 -12.69
C MET A 128 0.59 1.72 -12.26
N GLN A 129 0.04 1.47 -11.06
CA GLN A 129 -1.03 2.30 -10.51
C GLN A 129 -0.55 3.71 -10.17
N GLY A 130 0.68 3.86 -9.68
CA GLY A 130 1.30 5.17 -9.45
C GLY A 130 1.40 6.00 -10.73
N GLN A 131 1.83 5.38 -11.84
CA GLN A 131 1.87 6.05 -13.15
C GLN A 131 0.47 6.35 -13.69
N ALA A 132 -0.48 5.42 -13.55
CA ALA A 132 -1.88 5.68 -13.92
C ALA A 132 -2.44 6.92 -13.19
N GLY A 133 -2.19 7.03 -11.88
CA GLY A 133 -2.53 8.21 -11.11
C GLY A 133 -1.84 9.47 -11.63
N HIS A 134 -0.54 9.42 -11.95
CA HIS A 134 0.16 10.57 -12.53
C HIS A 134 -0.50 11.06 -13.83
N PHE A 135 -0.83 10.17 -14.76
CA PHE A 135 -1.47 10.56 -16.02
C PHE A 135 -2.92 11.05 -15.84
N LEU A 136 -3.62 10.59 -14.81
CA LEU A 136 -4.96 11.08 -14.47
C LEU A 136 -4.93 12.48 -13.82
N TYR A 137 -3.96 12.79 -12.96
CA TYR A 137 -4.02 14.01 -12.14
C TYR A 137 -2.97 15.06 -12.45
N ALA A 138 -1.80 14.68 -12.95
CA ALA A 138 -0.63 15.55 -12.99
C ALA A 138 -0.05 15.76 -14.40
N ALA A 139 -0.36 14.89 -15.36
CA ALA A 139 0.13 15.04 -16.73
C ALA A 139 -0.48 16.28 -17.40
N LYS A 140 0.41 17.11 -17.99
CA LYS A 140 0.03 18.24 -18.83
C LYS A 140 -0.68 17.72 -20.09
N ASP A 141 -1.69 18.45 -20.56
CA ASP A 141 -2.47 18.17 -21.78
C ASP A 141 -3.27 16.85 -21.80
N GLY A 142 -3.59 16.28 -20.63
CA GLY A 142 -4.52 15.15 -20.47
C GLY A 142 -3.99 13.77 -20.89
N ALA A 143 -2.87 13.70 -21.61
CA ALA A 143 -2.06 12.51 -21.90
C ALA A 143 -2.83 11.16 -22.03
N PRO A 144 -3.81 11.06 -22.95
CA PRO A 144 -4.73 9.93 -23.01
C PRO A 144 -4.05 8.60 -23.33
N TRP A 145 -2.92 8.61 -24.06
CA TRP A 145 -2.11 7.41 -24.27
C TRP A 145 -1.52 6.86 -22.97
N GLY A 146 -1.04 7.74 -22.09
CA GLY A 146 -0.53 7.36 -20.77
C GLY A 146 -1.63 6.74 -19.92
N ILE A 147 -2.84 7.32 -19.93
CA ILE A 147 -4.00 6.75 -19.25
C ILE A 147 -4.28 5.34 -19.78
N TYR A 148 -4.44 5.18 -21.10
CA TYR A 148 -4.70 3.87 -21.72
C TYR A 148 -3.63 2.84 -21.35
N ARG A 149 -2.34 3.18 -21.52
CA ARG A 149 -1.21 2.29 -21.25
C ARG A 149 -1.16 1.81 -19.80
N TYR A 150 -1.19 2.73 -18.84
CA TYR A 150 -0.95 2.39 -17.43
C TYR A 150 -2.21 1.85 -16.74
N ILE A 151 -3.41 2.27 -17.15
CA ILE A 151 -4.64 1.64 -16.70
C ILE A 151 -4.77 0.23 -17.30
N GLY A 152 -4.49 0.05 -18.59
CA GLY A 152 -4.52 -1.27 -19.23
C GLY A 152 -3.56 -2.26 -18.58
N GLU A 153 -2.32 -1.83 -18.31
CA GLU A 153 -1.36 -2.68 -17.59
C GLU A 153 -1.82 -2.96 -16.14
N THR A 154 -2.40 -1.97 -15.46
CA THR A 154 -3.00 -2.20 -14.13
C THR A 154 -4.12 -3.24 -14.19
N GLN A 155 -5.04 -3.13 -15.15
CA GLN A 155 -6.15 -4.07 -15.33
C GLN A 155 -5.65 -5.49 -15.65
N ARG A 156 -4.58 -5.62 -16.43
CA ARG A 156 -3.91 -6.90 -16.70
C ARG A 156 -3.35 -7.53 -15.42
N LEU A 157 -2.65 -6.73 -14.61
CA LEU A 157 -2.09 -7.18 -13.33
C LEU A 157 -3.18 -7.55 -12.32
N TRP A 158 -4.27 -6.78 -12.28
CA TRP A 158 -5.47 -7.11 -11.49
C TRP A 158 -6.12 -8.41 -11.95
N GLY A 159 -6.19 -8.68 -13.26
CA GLY A 159 -6.67 -9.97 -13.77
C GLY A 159 -5.82 -11.16 -13.31
N ILE A 160 -4.50 -11.00 -13.21
CA ILE A 160 -3.61 -12.02 -12.65
C ILE A 160 -3.87 -12.23 -11.16
N LEU A 161 -3.99 -11.14 -10.40
CA LEU A 161 -4.22 -11.19 -8.96
C LEU A 161 -5.59 -11.80 -8.63
N ASP A 162 -6.64 -11.42 -9.36
CA ASP A 162 -8.00 -11.97 -9.19
C ASP A 162 -8.02 -13.47 -9.48
N LYS A 163 -7.37 -13.91 -10.57
CA LYS A 163 -7.22 -15.33 -10.88
C LYS A 163 -6.45 -16.09 -9.80
N ALA A 164 -5.38 -15.50 -9.25
CA ALA A 164 -4.61 -16.12 -8.18
C ALA A 164 -5.40 -16.25 -6.87
N LEU A 165 -6.35 -15.36 -6.63
CA LEU A 165 -7.21 -15.34 -5.45
C LEU A 165 -8.54 -16.08 -5.63
N ALA A 166 -8.89 -16.52 -6.84
CA ALA A 166 -10.20 -17.11 -7.15
C ALA A 166 -10.61 -18.24 -6.19
N ASP A 167 -9.66 -19.13 -5.87
CA ASP A 167 -9.86 -20.26 -4.96
C ASP A 167 -9.11 -20.11 -3.62
N ARG A 168 -8.65 -18.89 -3.30
CA ARG A 168 -7.80 -18.62 -2.13
C ARG A 168 -8.37 -17.51 -1.25
N ASP A 169 -8.18 -17.67 0.05
CA ASP A 169 -8.48 -16.65 1.04
C ASP A 169 -7.35 -15.62 1.12
N TYR A 170 -6.09 -16.08 1.00
CA TYR A 170 -4.85 -15.29 0.97
C TYR A 170 -3.85 -15.84 -0.06
N LEU A 171 -2.88 -15.02 -0.48
CA LEU A 171 -2.03 -15.34 -1.64
C LEU A 171 -1.17 -16.60 -1.48
N VAL A 172 -0.60 -16.80 -0.30
CA VAL A 172 0.40 -17.84 -0.03
C VAL A 172 0.00 -18.60 1.24
N GLY A 173 0.52 -19.81 1.43
CA GLY A 173 0.22 -20.63 2.59
C GLY A 173 -0.59 -21.88 2.26
N PRO A 174 -0.69 -22.81 3.23
CA PRO A 174 -1.43 -24.06 3.08
C PRO A 174 -2.93 -23.83 2.92
N ALA A 175 -3.65 -24.86 2.45
CA ALA A 175 -5.08 -24.82 2.17
C ALA A 175 -5.44 -23.62 1.26
N ARG A 176 -6.34 -22.74 1.73
CA ARG A 176 -6.75 -21.53 1.01
C ARG A 176 -5.80 -20.34 1.25
N GLY A 177 -4.65 -20.55 1.87
CA GLY A 177 -3.67 -19.53 2.18
C GLY A 177 -3.79 -18.98 3.60
N ARG A 178 -2.76 -18.26 4.01
CA ARG A 178 -2.65 -17.58 5.30
C ARG A 178 -2.17 -16.15 5.08
N PHE A 179 -2.76 -15.21 5.82
CA PHE A 179 -2.38 -13.82 5.78
C PHE A 179 -0.87 -13.66 6.03
N SER A 180 -0.19 -12.94 5.14
CA SER A 180 1.26 -12.78 5.20
C SER A 180 1.73 -11.44 4.64
N ILE A 181 3.04 -11.19 4.66
CA ILE A 181 3.66 -10.02 4.01
C ILE A 181 3.30 -9.90 2.52
N ALA A 182 2.99 -11.00 1.83
CA ALA A 182 2.53 -10.97 0.45
C ALA A 182 1.21 -10.17 0.34
N ASP A 183 0.27 -10.44 1.24
CA ASP A 183 -1.01 -9.74 1.31
C ASP A 183 -0.82 -8.28 1.78
N ILE A 184 -0.05 -8.06 2.85
CA ILE A 184 0.23 -6.72 3.40
C ILE A 184 0.81 -5.80 2.32
N SER A 185 1.68 -6.32 1.45
CA SER A 185 2.30 -5.54 0.36
C SER A 185 1.29 -4.96 -0.64
N LEU A 186 0.09 -5.52 -0.73
CA LEU A 186 -0.93 -5.17 -1.72
C LEU A 186 -2.08 -4.33 -1.16
N ILE A 187 -2.43 -4.47 0.13
CA ILE A 187 -3.63 -3.85 0.75
C ILE A 187 -3.73 -2.36 0.44
N GLY A 188 -2.65 -1.61 0.65
CA GLY A 188 -2.63 -0.16 0.43
C GLY A 188 -2.94 0.23 -1.03
N TRP A 189 -2.48 -0.56 -1.99
CA TRP A 189 -2.64 -0.31 -3.42
C TRP A 189 -3.99 -0.77 -3.95
N VAL A 190 -4.47 -1.93 -3.47
CA VAL A 190 -5.78 -2.46 -3.86
C VAL A 190 -6.91 -1.59 -3.32
N GLN A 191 -6.85 -1.18 -2.05
CA GLN A 191 -7.89 -0.32 -1.48
C GLN A 191 -7.95 1.06 -2.16
N ALA A 192 -6.83 1.55 -2.71
CA ALA A 192 -6.75 2.86 -3.36
C ALA A 192 -7.20 2.85 -4.83
N VAL A 193 -7.72 1.73 -5.34
CA VAL A 193 -8.10 1.62 -6.75
C VAL A 193 -9.11 2.67 -7.27
N PRO A 194 -10.05 3.23 -6.47
CA PRO A 194 -10.92 4.30 -6.95
C PRO A 194 -10.15 5.53 -7.44
N MET A 195 -8.92 5.75 -6.95
CA MET A 195 -8.05 6.85 -7.40
C MET A 195 -7.73 6.77 -8.89
N ILE A 196 -7.84 5.60 -9.52
CA ILE A 196 -7.51 5.41 -10.93
C ILE A 196 -8.73 4.99 -11.78
N GLY A 197 -9.94 5.09 -11.23
CA GLY A 197 -11.18 4.86 -11.98
C GLY A 197 -11.43 3.39 -12.38
N ILE A 198 -10.72 2.43 -11.77
CA ILE A 198 -11.02 1.00 -11.95
C ILE A 198 -12.11 0.61 -10.95
N ASP A 199 -13.09 -0.14 -11.44
CA ASP A 199 -14.17 -0.71 -10.64
C ASP A 199 -13.73 -2.05 -10.01
N ILE A 200 -13.61 -2.07 -8.68
CA ILE A 200 -13.22 -3.26 -7.92
C ILE A 200 -14.22 -4.41 -8.07
N TYR A 201 -15.50 -4.12 -8.35
CA TYR A 201 -16.54 -5.14 -8.49
C TYR A 201 -16.37 -6.00 -9.75
N LYS A 202 -15.51 -5.59 -10.69
CA LYS A 202 -15.09 -6.42 -11.84
C LYS A 202 -14.10 -7.53 -11.45
N TYR A 203 -13.58 -7.50 -10.22
CA TYR A 203 -12.57 -8.42 -9.70
C TYR A 203 -13.05 -8.99 -8.36
N PRO A 204 -14.02 -9.93 -8.39
CA PRO A 204 -14.72 -10.38 -7.19
C PRO A 204 -13.81 -11.10 -6.19
N ALA A 205 -12.78 -11.81 -6.65
CA ALA A 205 -11.85 -12.49 -5.75
C ALA A 205 -10.95 -11.47 -5.02
N ILE A 206 -10.53 -10.41 -5.73
CA ILE A 206 -9.81 -9.28 -5.11
C ILE A 206 -10.70 -8.58 -4.10
N LYS A 207 -11.96 -8.28 -4.42
CA LYS A 207 -12.88 -7.62 -3.48
C LYS A 207 -13.06 -8.44 -2.20
N ALA A 208 -13.33 -9.75 -2.34
CA ALA A 208 -13.48 -10.64 -1.19
C ALA A 208 -12.20 -10.77 -0.36
N TRP A 209 -11.03 -10.81 -1.02
CA TRP A 209 -9.73 -10.79 -0.34
C TRP A 209 -9.50 -9.48 0.41
N LEU A 210 -9.79 -8.34 -0.20
CA LEU A 210 -9.62 -7.03 0.43
C LEU A 210 -10.51 -6.93 1.68
N ASP A 211 -11.76 -7.35 1.59
CA ASP A 211 -12.70 -7.34 2.72
C ASP A 211 -12.18 -8.20 3.89
N ARG A 212 -11.64 -9.40 3.60
CA ARG A 212 -11.02 -10.26 4.61
C ARG A 212 -9.79 -9.61 5.24
N CYS A 213 -8.96 -8.93 4.45
CA CYS A 213 -7.79 -8.21 4.95
C CYS A 213 -8.19 -7.03 5.84
N LEU A 214 -9.15 -6.21 5.41
CA LEU A 214 -9.63 -5.04 6.14
C LEU A 214 -10.46 -5.39 7.39
N ALA A 215 -10.95 -6.63 7.50
CA ALA A 215 -11.58 -7.13 8.71
C ALA A 215 -10.59 -7.45 9.85
N ARG A 216 -9.29 -7.51 9.57
CA ARG A 216 -8.27 -7.79 10.60
C ARG A 216 -8.06 -6.58 11.51
N PRO A 217 -8.11 -6.73 12.85
CA PRO A 217 -7.96 -5.60 13.78
C PRO A 217 -6.65 -4.81 13.60
N ALA A 218 -5.52 -5.52 13.43
CA ALA A 218 -4.23 -4.88 13.19
C ALA A 218 -4.18 -4.11 11.86
N VAL A 219 -4.80 -4.62 10.80
CA VAL A 219 -4.89 -3.91 9.51
C VAL A 219 -5.72 -2.63 9.68
N GLN A 220 -6.85 -2.70 10.38
CA GLN A 220 -7.70 -1.54 10.66
C GLN A 220 -6.96 -0.43 11.41
N ARG A 221 -6.16 -0.80 12.42
CA ARG A 221 -5.29 0.17 13.11
C ARG A 221 -4.21 0.70 12.16
N GLY A 222 -3.54 -0.18 11.43
CA GLY A 222 -2.40 0.16 10.57
C GLY A 222 -2.74 1.15 9.46
N ILE A 223 -3.90 1.01 8.80
CA ILE A 223 -4.33 1.94 7.73
C ILE A 223 -4.70 3.33 8.27
N THR A 224 -4.82 3.51 9.59
CA THR A 224 -5.10 4.82 10.19
C THR A 224 -3.84 5.59 10.57
N VAL A 225 -2.65 5.03 10.34
CA VAL A 225 -1.37 5.65 10.66
C VAL A 225 -0.74 6.26 9.39
N PRO A 226 -0.39 7.57 9.39
CA PRO A 226 -0.59 8.55 10.47
C PRO A 226 -2.01 9.15 10.48
N ALA A 227 -2.77 8.95 9.41
CA ALA A 227 -4.18 9.32 9.31
C ALA A 227 -4.93 8.32 8.41
N PRO A 228 -6.26 8.15 8.56
CA PRO A 228 -7.08 7.28 7.72
C PRO A 228 -6.98 7.61 6.23
N PRO A 229 -7.18 6.62 5.33
CA PRO A 229 -7.18 6.85 3.89
C PRO A 229 -8.36 7.72 3.48
N SER A 230 -8.10 8.68 2.59
CA SER A 230 -9.11 9.62 2.04
C SER A 230 -9.57 9.27 0.63
N MET A 231 -9.09 8.16 0.06
CA MET A 231 -9.41 7.71 -1.30
C MET A 231 -9.49 6.17 -1.40
N SER A 232 -9.76 5.47 -0.29
CA SER A 232 -9.97 4.02 -0.30
C SER A 232 -11.37 3.66 -0.83
N VAL A 233 -11.57 2.42 -1.28
CA VAL A 233 -12.88 1.86 -1.66
C VAL A 233 -13.93 2.19 -0.59
N ASP A 234 -13.71 1.77 0.65
CA ASP A 234 -14.63 2.00 1.76
C ASP A 234 -14.89 3.49 2.03
N PHE A 235 -13.85 4.34 1.94
CA PHE A 235 -14.01 5.78 2.13
C PHE A 235 -14.94 6.38 1.07
N ILE A 236 -14.67 6.08 -0.21
CA ILE A 236 -15.43 6.61 -1.33
C ILE A 236 -16.89 6.12 -1.26
N GLU A 237 -17.10 4.83 -1.04
CA GLU A 237 -18.43 4.23 -0.98
C GLU A 237 -19.27 4.81 0.16
N ARG A 238 -18.69 4.90 1.36
CA ARG A 238 -19.36 5.49 2.52
C ARG A 238 -19.75 6.94 2.27
N ARG A 239 -18.82 7.76 1.77
CA ARG A 239 -19.07 9.19 1.50
C ARG A 239 -20.17 9.39 0.45
N ILE A 240 -20.17 8.58 -0.60
CA ILE A 240 -21.22 8.62 -1.64
C ILE A 240 -22.57 8.19 -1.05
N ALA A 241 -22.61 7.14 -0.22
CA ALA A 241 -23.83 6.69 0.46
C ALA A 241 -24.37 7.75 1.45
N GLU A 242 -23.49 8.53 2.09
CA GLU A 242 -23.81 9.68 2.94
C GLU A 242 -24.26 10.92 2.14
N GLY A 243 -24.28 10.86 0.80
CA GLY A 243 -24.81 11.91 -0.06
C GLY A 243 -23.77 12.91 -0.60
N ASP A 244 -22.47 12.58 -0.56
CA ASP A 244 -21.40 13.40 -1.15
C ASP A 244 -21.47 13.39 -2.69
N LYS A 245 -22.27 14.30 -3.26
CA LYS A 245 -22.48 14.42 -4.70
C LYS A 245 -21.22 14.85 -5.46
N GLU A 246 -20.42 15.75 -4.88
CA GLU A 246 -19.19 16.24 -5.51
C GLU A 246 -18.17 15.10 -5.67
N LEU A 247 -17.99 14.29 -4.63
CA LEU A 247 -17.12 13.12 -4.71
C LEU A 247 -17.63 12.11 -5.75
N LYS A 248 -18.95 11.87 -5.80
CA LYS A 248 -19.56 10.99 -6.79
C LYS A 248 -19.27 11.47 -8.22
N GLU A 249 -19.50 12.76 -8.50
CA GLU A 249 -19.24 13.36 -9.81
C GLU A 249 -17.76 13.27 -10.19
N LYS A 250 -16.85 13.50 -9.23
CA LYS A 250 -15.41 13.35 -9.44
C LYS A 250 -15.02 11.92 -9.82
N VAL A 251 -15.55 10.91 -9.12
CA VAL A 251 -15.27 9.49 -9.41
C VAL A 251 -15.82 9.09 -10.79
N GLU A 252 -17.03 9.51 -11.13
CA GLU A 252 -17.61 9.23 -12.46
C GLU A 252 -16.86 9.96 -13.58
N GLY A 253 -16.39 11.18 -13.33
CA GLY A 253 -15.53 11.91 -14.26
C GLY A 253 -14.20 11.18 -14.53
N LEU A 254 -13.59 10.56 -13.50
CA LEU A 254 -12.40 9.74 -13.69
C LEU A 254 -12.69 8.50 -14.54
N LYS A 255 -13.78 7.77 -14.25
CA LYS A 255 -14.20 6.60 -15.04
C LYS A 255 -14.44 6.97 -16.51
N LYS A 256 -15.08 8.12 -16.77
CA LYS A 256 -15.31 8.64 -18.12
C LYS A 256 -14.00 8.89 -18.87
N ARG A 257 -13.03 9.58 -18.24
CA ARG A 257 -11.71 9.82 -18.85
C ARG A 257 -10.96 8.54 -19.17
N VAL A 258 -11.07 7.53 -18.30
CA VAL A 258 -10.52 6.19 -18.56
C VAL A 258 -11.21 5.57 -19.78
N ALA A 259 -12.54 5.58 -19.84
CA ALA A 259 -13.28 5.02 -20.97
C ALA A 259 -12.93 5.70 -22.31
N GLU A 260 -12.86 7.03 -22.34
CA GLU A 260 -12.46 7.82 -23.53
C GLU A 260 -11.05 7.47 -24.01
N ALA A 261 -10.11 7.22 -23.08
CA ALA A 261 -8.76 6.81 -23.43
C ALA A 261 -8.74 5.42 -24.07
N PHE A 262 -9.54 4.47 -23.58
CA PHE A 262 -9.66 3.13 -24.17
C PHE A 262 -10.34 3.18 -25.54
N GLU A 263 -11.46 3.86 -25.69
CA GLU A 263 -12.15 4.01 -26.99
C GLU A 263 -11.21 4.57 -28.08
N LYS A 264 -10.30 5.47 -27.68
CA LYS A 264 -9.36 6.08 -28.62
C LYS A 264 -8.26 5.13 -29.11
N TYR A 265 -7.78 4.21 -28.27
CA TYR A 265 -6.53 3.46 -28.50
C TYR A 265 -6.68 1.93 -28.47
N GLU A 266 -7.80 1.39 -28.00
CA GLU A 266 -8.05 -0.04 -28.00
C GLU A 266 -8.13 -0.58 -29.45
N GLY A 267 -7.35 -1.63 -29.74
CA GLY A 267 -7.28 -2.24 -31.08
C GLY A 267 -6.46 -1.48 -32.13
N LYS A 268 -5.74 -0.41 -31.75
CA LYS A 268 -4.78 0.30 -32.59
C LYS A 268 -3.35 0.01 -32.17
#